data_AF-A0A2M8KXA3-F1
#
_entry.id   AF-A0A2M8KXA3-F1
#
_cell.length_a   1.000
_cell.length_b   1.000
_cell.length_c   1.000
_cell.angle_alpha   90.00
_cell.angle_beta   90.00
_cell.angle_gamma   90.00
#
_symmetry.space_group_name_H-M   'P 1'
#
loop_
_entity.id
_entity.type
_entity.pdbx_description
1 polymer ?
#
loop_
_entity_poly.entity_id
_entity_poly.type
_entity_poly.pdbx_seq_one_letter_code
_entity_poly.pdbx_strand_id
1 'polypeptide(L)'
;MSDIQQRSLSEFSLSLTSALYRVTDLLAEEEPLREALRRHGMHILELASAIETIEEFGKKLKSIEYILQSISSMKNALAVAKEGGYVSRINFTVLFDEYGRLETYITKLRMPFLQMTTGAENTDISDNILKDIKDKFNKEQSSASDQYGKDEPSYESSKHTRKNSRVPSSSINERHERILLFLREQGSWMSVSDIAVLYGEGVSAKTIQRDLNDLLSRGLIIAEGERRWRRYAIIRET
;
A
#
# COMPACT_ATOMS: atom_id res chain seq x y z
N MET A 1 11.35 -20.15 -2.73
CA MET A 1 10.97 -20.05 -4.15
C MET A 1 9.68 -20.86 -4.30
N SER A 2 8.51 -20.37 -4.68
CA SER A 2 7.88 -19.03 -4.76
C SER A 2 6.45 -19.36 -5.18
N ASP A 3 5.49 -19.32 -4.27
CA ASP A 3 4.08 -19.73 -4.51
C ASP A 3 3.33 -18.89 -5.56
N ILE A 4 4.00 -17.88 -6.12
CA ILE A 4 3.49 -17.00 -7.18
C ILE A 4 3.55 -17.68 -8.57
N GLN A 5 4.21 -18.83 -8.71
CA GLN A 5 4.34 -19.51 -10.02
C GLN A 5 3.17 -20.42 -10.43
N GLN A 6 2.14 -20.64 -9.60
CA GLN A 6 1.11 -21.66 -9.89
C GLN A 6 -0.32 -21.17 -10.18
N ARG A 7 -0.65 -19.89 -9.96
CA ARG A 7 -2.04 -19.42 -10.17
C ARG A 7 -2.26 -18.88 -11.57
N SER A 8 -3.32 -19.35 -12.23
CA SER A 8 -3.80 -18.75 -13.48
C SER A 8 -4.34 -17.33 -13.24
N LEU A 9 -4.50 -16.56 -14.32
CA LEU A 9 -5.05 -15.21 -14.22
C LEU A 9 -6.52 -15.25 -13.75
N SER A 10 -7.26 -16.24 -14.22
CA SER A 10 -8.62 -16.52 -13.80
C SER A 10 -8.71 -16.88 -12.31
N GLU A 11 -7.83 -17.76 -11.81
CA GLU A 11 -7.78 -18.14 -10.38
C GLU A 11 -7.42 -16.96 -9.47
N PHE A 12 -6.46 -16.12 -9.88
CA PHE A 12 -6.09 -14.93 -9.12
C PHE A 12 -7.27 -13.94 -9.07
N SER A 13 -7.90 -13.68 -10.21
CA SER A 13 -9.05 -12.76 -10.31
C SER A 13 -10.26 -13.28 -9.52
N LEU A 14 -10.47 -14.61 -9.47
CA LEU A 14 -11.53 -15.25 -8.70
C LEU A 14 -11.31 -15.07 -7.19
N SER A 15 -10.07 -15.27 -6.73
CA SER A 15 -9.70 -15.05 -5.33
C SER A 15 -9.92 -13.60 -4.91
N LEU A 16 -9.54 -12.62 -5.74
CA LEU A 16 -9.80 -11.20 -5.46
C LEU A 16 -11.29 -10.90 -5.41
N THR A 17 -12.05 -11.39 -6.39
CA THR A 17 -13.50 -11.17 -6.45
C THR A 17 -14.18 -11.74 -5.21
N SER A 18 -13.78 -12.94 -4.77
CA SER A 18 -14.28 -13.53 -3.53
C SER A 18 -13.96 -12.69 -2.29
N ALA A 19 -12.73 -12.16 -2.19
CA ALA A 19 -12.33 -11.28 -1.09
C ALA A 19 -13.11 -9.95 -1.12
N LEU A 20 -13.34 -9.39 -2.31
CA LEU A 20 -14.13 -8.17 -2.50
C LEU A 20 -15.57 -8.37 -2.04
N TYR A 21 -16.20 -9.52 -2.35
CA TYR A 21 -17.55 -9.81 -1.88
C TYR A 21 -17.63 -9.83 -0.35
N ARG A 22 -16.65 -10.47 0.32
CA ARG A 22 -16.56 -10.47 1.79
C ARG A 22 -16.41 -9.08 2.40
N VAL A 23 -15.64 -8.19 1.76
CA VAL A 23 -15.47 -6.81 2.24
C VAL A 23 -16.72 -5.97 1.96
N THR A 24 -17.36 -6.17 0.81
CA THR A 24 -18.58 -5.45 0.43
C THR A 24 -19.81 -5.94 1.20
N ASP A 25 -19.79 -7.11 1.83
CA ASP A 25 -20.83 -7.55 2.78
C ASP A 25 -20.92 -6.65 4.02
N LEU A 26 -19.89 -5.83 4.30
CA LEU A 26 -19.90 -4.85 5.39
C LEU A 26 -20.65 -3.56 5.01
N LEU A 27 -21.01 -3.38 3.74
CA LEU A 27 -21.77 -2.23 3.25
C LEU A 27 -23.28 -2.55 3.32
N ALA A 28 -24.09 -1.53 3.58
CA ALA A 28 -25.55 -1.64 3.56
C ALA A 28 -26.07 -2.16 2.21
N GLU A 29 -27.22 -2.84 2.22
CA GLU A 29 -27.80 -3.42 1.01
C GLU A 29 -28.19 -2.38 -0.04
N GLU A 30 -28.60 -1.21 0.43
CA GLU A 30 -29.05 -0.08 -0.37
C GLU A 30 -27.89 0.77 -0.89
N GLU A 31 -26.65 0.53 -0.42
CA GLU A 31 -25.50 1.36 -0.76
C GLU A 31 -25.06 1.11 -2.21
N PRO A 32 -25.20 2.09 -3.13
CA PRO A 32 -24.90 1.88 -4.55
C PRO A 32 -23.45 1.47 -4.82
N LEU A 33 -22.53 1.91 -3.97
CA LEU A 33 -21.11 1.57 -4.06
C LEU A 33 -20.85 0.07 -3.89
N ARG A 34 -21.69 -0.62 -3.09
CA ARG A 34 -21.60 -2.07 -2.89
C ARG A 34 -21.76 -2.80 -4.22
N GLU A 35 -22.81 -2.46 -4.95
CA GLU A 35 -23.14 -3.09 -6.22
C GLU A 35 -22.15 -2.67 -7.33
N ALA A 36 -21.70 -1.41 -7.32
CA ALA A 36 -20.68 -0.94 -8.25
C ALA A 36 -19.36 -1.72 -8.10
N LEU A 37 -18.88 -1.90 -6.87
CA LEU A 37 -17.67 -2.69 -6.59
C LEU A 37 -17.85 -4.14 -7.05
N ARG A 38 -18.95 -4.79 -6.68
CA ARG A 38 -19.22 -6.18 -7.07
C ARG A 38 -19.26 -6.36 -8.59
N ARG A 39 -19.91 -5.44 -9.31
CA ARG A 39 -19.95 -5.44 -10.78
C ARG A 39 -18.57 -5.29 -11.40
N HIS A 40 -17.74 -4.37 -10.89
CA HIS A 40 -16.37 -4.22 -11.38
C HIS A 40 -15.53 -5.48 -11.12
N GLY A 41 -15.70 -6.12 -9.97
CA GLY A 41 -14.98 -7.36 -9.62
C GLY A 41 -15.33 -8.50 -10.57
N MET A 42 -16.64 -8.70 -10.79
CA MET A 42 -17.14 -9.69 -11.75
C MET A 42 -16.67 -9.44 -13.17
N HIS A 43 -16.69 -8.18 -13.62
CA HIS A 43 -16.23 -7.83 -14.96
C HIS A 43 -14.73 -8.13 -15.15
N ILE A 44 -13.89 -7.84 -14.14
CA ILE A 44 -12.46 -8.19 -14.19
C ILE A 44 -12.28 -9.70 -14.30
N LEU A 45 -13.01 -10.49 -13.50
CA LEU A 45 -12.96 -11.95 -13.54
C LEU A 45 -13.41 -12.52 -14.90
N GLU A 46 -14.47 -11.98 -15.48
CA GLU A 46 -14.97 -12.40 -16.80
C GLU A 46 -13.91 -12.17 -17.88
N LEU A 47 -13.36 -10.96 -17.94
CA LEU A 47 -12.30 -10.62 -18.89
C LEU A 47 -11.02 -11.44 -18.68
N ALA A 48 -10.64 -11.66 -17.41
CA ALA A 48 -9.50 -12.49 -17.01
C ALA A 48 -9.65 -13.96 -17.38
N SER A 49 -10.89 -14.47 -17.43
CA SER A 49 -11.16 -15.85 -17.88
C SER A 49 -11.18 -15.93 -19.40
N ALA A 50 -11.78 -14.92 -20.07
CA ALA A 50 -11.87 -14.88 -21.52
C ALA A 50 -10.49 -14.84 -22.19
N ILE A 51 -9.55 -14.05 -21.66
CA ILE A 51 -8.21 -13.88 -22.25
C ILE A 51 -7.37 -15.17 -22.32
N GLU A 52 -7.63 -16.14 -21.44
CA GLU A 52 -6.96 -17.45 -21.45
C GLU A 52 -7.34 -18.26 -22.70
N THR A 53 -8.52 -18.02 -23.27
CA THR A 53 -9.03 -18.69 -24.48
C THR A 53 -8.73 -17.94 -25.77
N ILE A 54 -8.30 -16.67 -25.69
CA ILE A 54 -8.02 -15.85 -26.87
C ILE A 54 -6.62 -16.18 -27.41
N GLU A 55 -6.60 -16.76 -28.62
CA GLU A 55 -5.38 -17.02 -29.39
C GLU A 55 -5.00 -15.83 -30.28
N GLU A 56 -5.98 -15.08 -30.78
CA GLU A 56 -5.74 -13.97 -31.71
C GLU A 56 -5.05 -12.79 -31.02
N PHE A 57 -3.83 -12.47 -31.49
CA PHE A 57 -2.94 -11.46 -30.91
C PHE A 57 -3.60 -10.09 -30.70
N GLY A 58 -4.25 -9.53 -31.73
CA GLY A 58 -4.85 -8.20 -31.66
C GLY A 58 -6.03 -8.12 -30.69
N LYS A 59 -6.83 -9.19 -30.59
CA LYS A 59 -7.93 -9.28 -29.62
C LYS A 59 -7.39 -9.42 -28.20
N LYS A 60 -6.35 -10.23 -28.02
CA LYS A 60 -5.71 -10.44 -26.71
C LYS A 60 -5.16 -9.13 -26.13
N LEU A 61 -4.46 -8.33 -26.95
CA LEU A 61 -3.93 -7.04 -26.53
C LEU A 61 -5.04 -6.07 -26.11
N LYS A 62 -6.13 -5.98 -26.88
CA LYS A 62 -7.29 -5.16 -26.51
C LYS A 62 -7.93 -5.63 -25.21
N SER A 63 -8.09 -6.95 -25.01
CA SER A 63 -8.59 -7.52 -23.77
C SER A 63 -7.71 -7.16 -22.57
N ILE A 64 -6.38 -7.20 -22.70
CA ILE A 64 -5.44 -6.75 -21.67
C ILE A 64 -5.71 -5.28 -21.29
N GLU A 65 -5.86 -4.40 -22.27
CA GLU A 65 -6.12 -2.98 -22.04
C GLU A 65 -7.47 -2.75 -21.34
N TYR A 66 -8.52 -3.47 -21.73
CA TYR A 66 -9.82 -3.43 -21.05
C TYR A 66 -9.74 -3.89 -19.60
N ILE A 67 -8.96 -4.93 -19.30
CA ILE A 67 -8.77 -5.39 -17.91
C ILE A 67 -8.03 -4.33 -17.09
N LEU A 68 -6.95 -3.74 -17.62
CA LEU A 68 -6.20 -2.69 -16.92
C LEU A 68 -7.08 -1.47 -16.60
N GLN A 69 -7.91 -1.03 -17.56
CA GLN A 69 -8.87 0.05 -17.34
C GLN A 69 -9.92 -0.31 -16.27
N SER A 70 -10.38 -1.57 -16.25
CA SER A 70 -11.33 -2.06 -15.25
C SER A 70 -10.70 -2.13 -13.85
N ILE A 71 -9.43 -2.53 -13.73
CA ILE A 71 -8.67 -2.52 -12.47
C ILE A 71 -8.47 -1.09 -11.97
N SER A 72 -8.14 -0.15 -12.85
CA SER A 72 -8.05 1.27 -12.48
C SER A 72 -9.38 1.80 -11.92
N SER A 73 -10.49 1.48 -12.59
CA SER A 73 -11.84 1.85 -12.15
C SER A 73 -12.20 1.23 -10.81
N MET A 74 -11.84 -0.04 -10.58
CA MET A 74 -11.99 -0.72 -9.29
C MET A 74 -11.21 -0.02 -8.16
N LYS A 75 -9.94 0.33 -8.40
CA LYS A 75 -9.09 1.02 -7.42
C LYS A 75 -9.67 2.39 -7.04
N ASN A 76 -10.23 3.11 -8.01
CA ASN A 76 -10.93 4.38 -7.77
C ASN A 76 -12.19 4.17 -6.92
N ALA A 77 -13.00 3.16 -7.23
CA ALA A 77 -14.19 2.83 -6.43
C ALA A 77 -13.85 2.42 -4.99
N LEU A 78 -12.76 1.65 -4.81
CA LEU A 78 -12.25 1.30 -3.48
C LEU A 78 -11.75 2.53 -2.71
N ALA A 79 -11.13 3.49 -3.39
CA ALA A 79 -10.70 4.74 -2.76
C ALA A 79 -11.91 5.55 -2.27
N VAL A 80 -12.97 5.65 -3.07
CA VAL A 80 -14.24 6.25 -2.64
C VAL A 80 -14.82 5.51 -1.42
N ALA A 81 -14.77 4.17 -1.42
CA ALA A 81 -15.26 3.36 -0.29
C ALA A 81 -14.48 3.63 1.01
N LYS A 82 -13.16 3.84 0.90
CA LYS A 82 -12.31 4.19 2.03
C LYS A 82 -12.56 5.62 2.52
N GLU A 83 -12.68 6.60 1.62
CA GLU A 83 -12.91 7.99 2.03
C GLU A 83 -14.31 8.20 2.60
N GLY A 84 -15.30 7.46 2.11
CA GLY A 84 -16.65 7.43 2.69
C GLY A 84 -16.74 6.68 4.03
N GLY A 85 -15.66 6.04 4.49
CA GLY A 85 -15.64 5.29 5.74
C GLY A 85 -16.36 3.94 5.69
N TYR A 86 -16.81 3.50 4.51
CA TYR A 86 -17.52 2.24 4.29
C TYR A 86 -16.62 1.02 4.44
N VAL A 87 -15.32 1.18 4.17
CA VAL A 87 -14.32 0.12 4.23
C VAL A 87 -13.18 0.56 5.16
N SER A 88 -12.78 -0.34 6.08
CA SER A 88 -11.65 -0.08 6.96
C SER A 88 -10.35 0.11 6.17
N ARG A 89 -9.42 0.89 6.73
CA ARG A 89 -8.10 1.13 6.10
C ARG A 89 -7.38 -0.17 5.75
N ILE A 90 -7.50 -1.20 6.60
CA ILE A 90 -6.85 -2.50 6.39
C ILE A 90 -7.48 -3.24 5.20
N ASN A 91 -8.82 -3.35 5.17
CA ASN A 91 -9.52 -4.00 4.07
C ASN A 91 -9.26 -3.27 2.74
N PHE A 92 -9.22 -1.94 2.77
CA PHE A 92 -8.82 -1.13 1.63
C PHE A 92 -7.38 -1.43 1.19
N THR A 93 -6.39 -1.34 2.08
CA THR A 93 -4.98 -1.54 1.72
C THR A 93 -4.74 -2.94 1.16
N VAL A 94 -5.29 -3.98 1.78
CA VAL A 94 -5.14 -5.36 1.29
C VAL A 94 -5.74 -5.51 -0.11
N LEU A 95 -6.98 -5.07 -0.34
CA LEU A 95 -7.61 -5.18 -1.65
C LEU A 95 -6.90 -4.31 -2.69
N PHE A 96 -6.55 -3.07 -2.34
CA PHE A 96 -5.88 -2.13 -3.24
C PHE A 96 -4.52 -2.66 -3.70
N ASP A 97 -3.74 -3.22 -2.78
CA ASP A 97 -2.43 -3.81 -3.08
C ASP A 97 -2.57 -5.10 -3.89
N GLU A 98 -3.58 -5.94 -3.62
CA GLU A 98 -3.89 -7.12 -4.43
C GLU A 98 -4.29 -6.74 -5.86
N TYR A 99 -5.14 -5.72 -6.04
CA TYR A 99 -5.46 -5.20 -7.37
C TYR A 99 -4.23 -4.61 -8.06
N GLY A 100 -3.30 -4.00 -7.31
CA GLY A 100 -2.00 -3.55 -7.83
C GLY A 100 -1.07 -4.71 -8.25
N ARG A 101 -1.10 -5.84 -7.53
CA ARG A 101 -0.40 -7.07 -7.95
C ARG A 101 -0.99 -7.63 -9.23
N LEU A 102 -2.31 -7.67 -9.34
CA LEU A 102 -3.02 -8.10 -10.55
C LEU A 102 -2.68 -7.19 -11.74
N GLU A 103 -2.68 -5.87 -11.55
CA GLU A 103 -2.26 -4.87 -12.54
C GLU A 103 -0.82 -5.11 -13.01
N THR A 104 0.11 -5.37 -12.08
CA THR A 104 1.51 -5.67 -12.40
C THR A 104 1.64 -6.97 -13.20
N TYR A 105 0.88 -8.01 -12.82
CA TYR A 105 0.87 -9.29 -13.52
C TYR A 105 0.36 -9.14 -14.96
N ILE A 106 -0.75 -8.44 -15.15
CA ILE A 106 -1.34 -8.19 -16.47
C ILE A 106 -0.47 -7.27 -17.32
N THR A 107 0.19 -6.29 -16.71
CA THR A 107 1.15 -5.43 -17.41
C THR A 107 2.34 -6.25 -17.92
N LYS A 108 2.83 -7.21 -17.14
CA LYS A 108 3.87 -8.15 -17.60
C LYS A 108 3.39 -9.02 -18.76
N LEU A 109 2.13 -9.45 -18.74
CA LEU A 109 1.52 -10.11 -19.90
C LEU A 109 1.52 -9.20 -21.13
N ARG A 110 1.38 -7.88 -21.00
CA ARG A 110 1.47 -6.91 -22.09
C ARG A 110 2.89 -6.72 -22.65
N MET A 111 3.94 -6.90 -21.85
CA MET A 111 5.31 -6.54 -22.22
C MET A 111 5.84 -7.20 -23.51
N PRO A 112 5.64 -8.53 -23.75
CA PRO A 112 6.04 -9.15 -25.01
C PRO A 112 5.34 -8.52 -26.24
N PHE A 113 4.13 -7.98 -26.06
CA PHE A 113 3.35 -7.37 -27.14
C PHE A 113 3.88 -5.97 -27.49
N LEU A 114 4.42 -5.24 -26.52
CA LEU A 114 5.00 -3.91 -26.75
C LEU A 114 6.36 -3.99 -27.46
N GLN A 115 7.20 -4.95 -27.07
CA GLN A 115 8.54 -5.14 -27.64
C GLN A 115 8.53 -5.49 -29.14
N MET A 116 7.45 -6.13 -29.62
CA MET A 116 7.30 -6.50 -31.03
C MET A 116 6.83 -5.33 -31.91
N THR A 117 6.19 -4.31 -31.33
CA THR A 117 5.75 -3.10 -32.03
C THR A 117 6.78 -1.96 -31.99
N THR A 118 7.71 -2.00 -31.04
CA THR A 118 8.76 -1.00 -30.87
C THR A 118 10.12 -1.66 -30.92
N GLY A 119 10.71 -1.73 -32.12
CA GLY A 119 12.17 -1.79 -32.27
C GLY A 119 12.82 -0.46 -31.88
N ALA A 120 12.50 0.05 -30.70
CA ALA A 120 12.99 1.32 -30.18
C ALA A 120 13.28 1.15 -28.70
N GLU A 121 14.57 1.11 -28.39
CA GLU A 121 15.12 1.39 -27.07
C GLU A 121 14.53 2.71 -26.56
N ASN A 122 13.92 2.67 -25.37
CA ASN A 122 13.93 3.72 -24.32
C ASN A 122 12.80 3.44 -23.31
N THR A 123 13.19 2.77 -22.24
CA THR A 123 12.48 2.69 -20.97
C THR A 123 12.53 4.05 -20.27
N ASP A 124 11.61 4.97 -20.57
CA ASP A 124 11.44 6.20 -19.78
C ASP A 124 10.00 6.76 -19.77
N ILE A 125 9.05 6.08 -20.41
CA ILE A 125 7.66 6.56 -20.51
C ILE A 125 6.80 6.08 -19.32
N SER A 126 7.13 4.94 -18.71
CA SER A 126 6.37 4.40 -17.56
C SER A 126 6.60 5.18 -16.25
N ASP A 127 7.80 5.69 -16.02
CA ASP A 127 8.14 6.38 -14.76
C ASP A 127 7.60 7.82 -14.69
N ASN A 128 7.42 8.47 -15.84
CA ASN A 128 6.88 9.83 -15.90
C ASN A 128 5.37 9.87 -15.68
N ILE A 129 4.62 8.87 -16.15
CA ILE A 129 3.17 8.77 -15.91
C ILE A 129 2.88 8.45 -14.44
N LEU A 130 3.71 7.61 -13.80
CA LEU A 130 3.60 7.27 -12.37
C LEU A 130 4.01 8.43 -11.44
N LYS A 131 4.99 9.25 -11.84
CA LYS A 131 5.36 10.48 -11.12
C LYS A 131 4.27 11.55 -11.22
N ASP A 132 3.73 11.81 -12.42
CA ASP A 132 2.70 12.82 -12.63
C ASP A 132 1.40 12.54 -11.84
N ILE A 133 1.05 11.26 -11.67
CA ILE A 133 -0.12 10.85 -10.87
C ILE A 133 0.16 11.00 -9.36
N LYS A 134 1.37 10.68 -8.89
CA LYS A 134 1.78 10.90 -7.48
C LYS A 134 1.90 12.39 -7.14
N ASP A 135 2.39 13.20 -8.06
CA ASP A 135 2.59 14.63 -7.85
C ASP A 135 1.25 15.39 -7.87
N LYS A 136 0.25 14.92 -8.64
CA LYS A 136 -1.12 15.43 -8.55
C LYS A 136 -1.82 15.05 -7.25
N PHE A 137 -1.61 13.82 -6.74
CA PHE A 137 -2.23 13.35 -5.50
C PHE A 137 -1.69 14.06 -4.25
N ASN A 138 -0.39 14.42 -4.22
CA ASN A 138 0.21 15.14 -3.10
C ASN A 138 -0.12 16.65 -3.09
N LYS A 139 -0.42 17.24 -4.25
CA LYS A 139 -0.70 18.67 -4.37
C LYS A 139 -2.09 19.06 -3.85
N GLU A 140 -3.05 18.14 -3.86
CA GLU A 140 -4.41 18.36 -3.37
C GLU A 140 -4.56 18.19 -1.84
N GLN A 141 -3.61 17.50 -1.17
CA GLN A 141 -3.58 17.44 0.31
C GLN A 141 -3.01 18.69 0.99
N SER A 142 -2.48 19.66 0.23
CA SER A 142 -1.81 20.86 0.76
C SER A 142 -2.68 22.12 0.77
N SER A 143 -3.96 22.04 0.37
CA SER A 143 -4.81 23.23 0.20
C SER A 143 -6.28 22.97 0.57
N ALA A 144 -6.52 22.54 1.81
CA ALA A 144 -7.86 22.59 2.41
C ALA A 144 -7.78 22.50 3.94
N SER A 145 -7.29 23.56 4.59
CA SER A 145 -7.61 23.79 6.00
C SER A 145 -7.59 25.28 6.28
N ASP A 146 -8.72 25.94 6.05
CA ASP A 146 -9.02 27.18 6.74
C ASP A 146 -10.53 27.28 7.04
N GLN A 147 -10.78 27.59 8.31
CA GLN A 147 -11.98 28.19 8.90
C GLN A 147 -13.21 27.30 9.16
N TYR A 148 -13.31 26.84 10.41
CA TYR A 148 -14.49 27.11 11.24
C TYR A 148 -14.04 27.36 12.69
N GLY A 149 -14.30 28.55 13.19
CA GLY A 149 -14.09 28.94 14.58
C GLY A 149 -15.17 28.43 15.51
N LYS A 150 -14.81 28.29 16.79
CA LYS A 150 -15.68 28.51 17.96
C LYS A 150 -14.82 28.65 19.22
N ASP A 151 -15.19 29.67 19.98
CA ASP A 151 -14.62 30.26 21.20
C ASP A 151 -14.50 29.26 22.38
N GLU A 152 -13.31 29.13 22.98
CA GLU A 152 -12.91 29.54 24.37
C GLU A 152 -13.10 28.44 25.46
N PRO A 153 -12.42 28.48 26.64
CA PRO A 153 -11.26 29.28 27.06
C PRO A 153 -10.10 28.52 27.76
N SER A 154 -8.93 29.18 27.70
CA SER A 154 -7.78 29.28 28.64
C SER A 154 -7.32 28.11 29.53
N TYR A 155 -6.03 27.79 29.45
CA TYR A 155 -5.11 27.94 30.61
C TYR A 155 -3.67 28.16 30.14
N GLU A 156 -3.07 29.27 30.57
CA GLU A 156 -1.67 29.62 30.37
C GLU A 156 -0.73 28.78 31.23
N SER A 157 0.38 28.33 30.66
CA SER A 157 1.67 28.57 31.32
C SER A 157 2.87 28.45 30.37
N SER A 158 3.52 29.61 30.20
CA SER A 158 4.96 29.80 30.47
C SER A 158 6.00 29.09 29.56
N LYS A 159 6.40 29.85 28.53
CA LYS A 159 7.78 30.21 28.14
C LYS A 159 8.92 29.22 28.49
N HIS A 160 9.52 28.63 27.46
CA HIS A 160 10.97 28.71 27.29
C HIS A 160 11.37 28.78 25.81
N THR A 161 11.84 29.96 25.41
CA THR A 161 12.61 30.23 24.22
C THR A 161 13.96 29.52 24.30
N ARG A 162 14.25 28.62 23.35
CA ARG A 162 15.60 28.47 22.79
C ARG A 162 15.52 28.24 21.29
N LYS A 163 15.93 29.27 20.54
CA LYS A 163 16.44 29.17 19.18
C LYS A 163 17.52 28.07 19.16
N ASN A 164 17.33 27.07 18.31
CA ASN A 164 18.44 26.45 17.60
C ASN A 164 17.93 25.95 16.25
N SER A 165 18.33 26.67 15.22
CA SER A 165 18.44 26.20 13.85
C SER A 165 19.31 24.94 13.81
N ARG A 166 18.79 23.85 13.24
CA ARG A 166 19.58 22.82 12.52
C ARG A 166 18.65 21.96 11.67
N VAL A 167 18.81 22.11 10.36
CA VAL A 167 18.40 21.19 9.29
C VAL A 167 19.19 19.86 9.47
N PRO A 168 18.68 18.71 8.99
CA PRO A 168 18.67 17.43 9.71
C PRO A 168 19.96 16.63 9.55
N SER A 169 20.44 15.99 10.62
CA SER A 169 21.56 15.04 10.55
C SER A 169 21.07 13.60 10.58
N SER A 170 21.29 12.97 9.45
CA SER A 170 21.13 11.57 9.09
C SER A 170 22.15 10.63 9.76
N SER A 171 22.17 10.53 11.09
CA SER A 171 22.95 9.48 11.77
C SER A 171 22.02 8.55 12.55
N ILE A 172 22.27 7.25 12.42
CA ILE A 172 21.60 6.19 13.17
C ILE A 172 22.16 6.28 14.60
N ASN A 173 21.31 6.29 15.63
CA ASN A 173 21.75 6.31 17.04
C ASN A 173 22.19 4.90 17.48
N GLU A 174 23.08 4.79 18.49
CA GLU A 174 23.51 3.50 19.05
C GLU A 174 22.34 2.56 19.43
N ARG A 175 21.22 3.14 19.86
CA ARG A 175 20.00 2.39 20.19
C ARG A 175 19.33 1.79 18.95
N HIS A 176 19.32 2.52 17.84
CA HIS A 176 18.83 2.02 16.55
C HIS A 176 19.71 0.88 16.03
N GLU A 177 21.04 0.99 16.17
CA GLU A 177 21.96 -0.07 15.78
C GLU A 177 21.74 -1.37 16.56
N ARG A 178 21.54 -1.28 17.88
CA ARG A 178 21.23 -2.46 18.71
C ARG A 178 19.90 -3.12 18.32
N ILE A 179 18.87 -2.34 17.99
CA ILE A 179 17.59 -2.88 17.48
C ILE A 179 17.80 -3.60 16.15
N LEU A 180 18.56 -3.00 15.22
CA LEU A 180 18.83 -3.59 13.92
C LEU A 180 19.63 -4.90 14.02
N LEU A 181 20.66 -4.94 14.88
CA LEU A 181 21.44 -6.15 15.13
C LEU A 181 20.57 -7.28 15.69
N PHE A 182 19.70 -6.97 16.65
CA PHE A 182 18.78 -7.94 17.22
C PHE A 182 17.78 -8.50 16.20
N LEU A 183 17.19 -7.64 15.37
CA LEU A 183 16.28 -8.06 14.31
C LEU A 183 16.99 -8.89 13.22
N ARG A 184 18.27 -8.60 12.97
CA ARG A 184 19.10 -9.36 12.03
C ARG A 184 19.43 -10.76 12.56
N GLU A 185 19.77 -10.87 13.84
CA GLU A 185 20.15 -12.13 14.50
C GLU A 185 18.96 -13.09 14.67
N GLN A 186 17.78 -12.56 15.04
CA GLN A 186 16.57 -13.37 15.20
C GLN A 186 15.97 -13.82 13.87
N GLY A 187 16.17 -13.03 12.79
CA GLY A 187 15.75 -13.37 11.44
C GLY A 187 14.23 -13.55 11.23
N SER A 188 13.41 -13.21 12.23
CA SER A 188 11.97 -13.39 12.29
C SER A 188 11.26 -12.13 12.81
N TRP A 189 9.92 -12.13 12.74
CA TRP A 189 9.09 -10.98 13.12
C TRP A 189 9.00 -10.80 14.64
N MET A 190 9.50 -9.67 15.15
CA MET A 190 9.58 -9.39 16.58
C MET A 190 8.56 -8.33 17.01
N SER A 191 7.86 -8.55 18.13
CA SER A 191 6.96 -7.54 18.68
C SER A 191 7.72 -6.47 19.49
N VAL A 192 7.06 -5.35 19.78
CA VAL A 192 7.63 -4.31 20.67
C VAL A 192 8.02 -4.89 22.03
N SER A 193 7.24 -5.86 22.54
CA SER A 193 7.51 -6.52 23.82
C SER A 193 8.80 -7.32 23.78
N ASP A 194 9.03 -8.06 22.69
CA ASP A 194 10.22 -8.89 22.53
C ASP A 194 11.49 -8.04 22.39
N ILE A 195 11.38 -6.90 21.72
CA ILE A 195 12.48 -5.92 21.58
C ILE A 195 12.74 -5.18 22.90
N ALA A 196 11.70 -4.98 23.73
CA ALA A 196 11.84 -4.36 25.04
C ALA A 196 12.66 -5.21 26.04
N VAL A 197 12.62 -6.55 25.91
CA VAL A 197 13.43 -7.45 26.74
C VAL A 197 14.93 -7.16 26.60
N LEU A 198 15.39 -6.66 25.44
CA LEU A 198 16.80 -6.34 25.18
C LEU A 198 17.35 -5.21 26.05
N TYR A 199 16.50 -4.34 26.57
CA TYR A 199 16.90 -3.14 27.32
C TYR A 199 16.52 -3.17 28.82
N GLY A 200 15.84 -4.23 29.28
CA GLY A 200 15.40 -4.37 30.67
C GLY A 200 14.56 -3.18 31.16
N GLU A 201 14.81 -2.71 32.38
CA GLU A 201 14.08 -1.59 33.00
C GLU A 201 14.52 -0.19 32.49
N GLY A 202 15.53 -0.11 31.62
CA GLY A 202 16.13 1.17 31.22
C GLY A 202 15.39 1.93 30.11
N VAL A 203 14.51 1.28 29.35
CA VAL A 203 13.85 1.88 28.17
C VAL A 203 12.36 1.54 28.13
N SER A 204 11.52 2.57 28.10
CA SER A 204 10.07 2.39 27.99
C SER A 204 9.67 1.87 26.61
N ALA A 205 8.58 1.09 26.54
CA ALA A 205 8.00 0.63 25.27
C ALA A 205 7.66 1.78 24.30
N LYS A 206 7.31 2.97 24.83
CA LYS A 206 7.03 4.17 24.03
C LYS A 206 8.28 4.74 23.37
N THR A 207 9.44 4.57 24.00
CA THR A 207 10.74 4.97 23.43
C THR A 207 11.12 4.02 22.30
N ILE A 208 10.99 2.72 22.51
CA ILE A 208 11.24 1.70 21.48
C ILE A 208 10.29 1.88 20.29
N GLN A 209 9.02 2.19 20.54
CA GLN A 209 8.07 2.51 19.47
C GLN A 209 8.48 3.74 18.64
N ARG A 210 9.07 4.77 19.26
CA ARG A 210 9.58 5.95 18.52
C ARG A 210 10.77 5.58 17.66
N ASP A 211 11.71 4.82 18.22
CA ASP A 211 12.90 4.36 17.52
C ASP A 211 12.55 3.42 16.34
N LEU A 212 11.58 2.53 16.54
CA LEU A 212 11.07 1.66 15.49
C LEU A 212 10.33 2.45 14.39
N ASN A 213 9.60 3.50 14.75
CA ASN A 213 8.98 4.38 13.76
C ASN A 213 10.02 5.20 12.98
N ASP A 214 11.12 5.61 13.61
CA ASP A 214 12.23 6.28 12.94
C ASP A 214 13.00 5.33 12.01
N LEU A 215 13.17 4.07 12.40
CA LEU A 215 13.76 3.04 11.55
C LEU A 215 12.85 2.65 10.36
N LEU A 216 11.52 2.64 10.58
CA LEU A 216 10.53 2.44 9.52
C LEU A 216 10.53 3.59 8.51
N SER A 217 10.57 4.83 8.97
CA SER A 217 10.59 6.01 8.08
C SER A 217 11.86 6.07 7.24
N ARG A 218 12.97 5.51 7.75
CA ARG A 218 14.25 5.35 7.05
C ARG A 218 14.30 4.14 6.13
N GLY A 219 13.29 3.26 6.16
CA GLY A 219 13.24 2.06 5.34
C GLY A 219 14.31 1.01 5.71
N LEU A 220 14.76 0.96 6.96
CA LEU A 220 15.74 -0.04 7.42
C LEU A 220 15.07 -1.31 7.97
N ILE A 221 13.82 -1.18 8.41
CA ILE A 221 12.99 -2.27 8.92
C ILE A 221 11.60 -2.18 8.31
N ILE A 222 10.88 -3.30 8.27
CA ILE A 222 9.46 -3.38 7.90
C ILE A 222 8.64 -3.75 9.12
N ALA A 223 7.36 -3.37 9.11
CA ALA A 223 6.43 -3.69 10.17
C ALA A 223 5.14 -4.33 9.63
N GLU A 224 4.61 -5.28 10.39
CA GLU A 224 3.40 -6.04 10.08
C GLU A 224 2.47 -6.05 11.31
N GLY A 225 1.16 -5.88 11.12
CA GLY A 225 0.18 -5.86 12.22
C GLY A 225 -0.19 -4.46 12.73
N GLU A 226 -1.29 -4.40 13.48
CA GLU A 226 -1.93 -3.15 13.89
C GLU A 226 -1.72 -2.83 15.39
N ARG A 227 -1.50 -1.53 15.68
CA ARG A 227 -1.42 -0.94 17.03
C ARG A 227 -0.49 -1.71 17.99
N ARG A 228 -1.05 -2.56 18.86
CA ARG A 228 -0.29 -3.33 19.90
C ARG A 228 0.26 -4.66 19.40
N TRP A 229 -0.24 -5.16 18.27
CA TRP A 229 0.20 -6.41 17.66
C TRP A 229 1.15 -6.17 16.48
N ARG A 230 1.70 -4.97 16.40
CA ARG A 230 2.70 -4.63 15.39
C ARG A 230 4.01 -5.37 15.70
N ARG A 231 4.50 -6.10 14.69
CA ARG A 231 5.77 -6.82 14.67
C ARG A 231 6.69 -6.21 13.62
N TYR A 232 7.98 -6.39 13.80
CA TYR A 232 9.03 -5.72 13.05
C TYR A 232 10.08 -6.73 12.59
N ALA A 233 10.61 -6.55 11.38
CA ALA A 233 11.68 -7.38 10.82
C ALA A 233 12.64 -6.52 9.98
N ILE A 234 13.89 -6.97 9.85
CA ILE A 234 14.87 -6.28 8.99
C ILE A 234 14.53 -6.50 7.50
N ILE A 235 14.75 -5.49 6.67
CA ILE A 235 14.64 -5.65 5.21
C ILE A 235 15.81 -6.52 4.77
N ARG A 236 15.51 -7.74 4.31
CA ARG A 236 16.52 -8.59 3.68
C ARG A 236 16.76 -8.05 2.28
N GLU A 237 17.87 -7.35 2.08
CA GLU A 237 18.41 -7.14 0.74
C GLU A 237 18.73 -8.54 0.16
N THR A 238 18.03 -8.90 -0.92
CA THR A 238 18.35 -10.01 -1.80
C THR A 238 19.52 -9.66 -2.70
#